data_AF-A0AAD1ZTW7-F1
#
_entry.id   AF-A0AAD1ZTW7-F1
#
_cell.length_a   1.000
_cell.length_b   1.000
_cell.length_c   1.000
_cell.angle_alpha   90.00
_cell.angle_beta   90.00
_cell.angle_gamma   90.00
#
_symmetry.space_group_name_H-M   'P 1'
#
loop_
_entity.id
_entity.type
_entity.pdbx_description
1 polymer ?
#
loop_
_entity_poly.entity_id
_entity_poly.type
_entity_poly.pdbx_seq_one_letter_code
_entity_poly.pdbx_strand_id
1 'polypeptide(L)'
;MATYEDPLLGDVHVYPDKGTVAFFAGLHGWAFTLTNFVKMYASKFGVDEAKMMERLGGENFFGPATKKWTSKNTGSSTSKRGFVQFCYEPFKQIINTCMNDQKDKLWPMLQKLGVAMKSDEKDLMGKALMKRVMQTWLPASSALLEMMVFHLPSPATAQRYRVENLYEGPLDDAYASAIRTAILTVLLCSSKIFQHLTRVDSLLLVVCSPGRSQLV
;
A
#
# COMPACT_ATOMS: atom_id res chain seq x y z
N MET A 1 20.53 -2.75 3.25
CA MET A 1 19.71 -3.97 3.28
C MET A 1 20.18 -4.85 2.15
N ALA A 2 20.85 -5.96 2.45
CA ALA A 2 21.11 -6.99 1.45
C ALA A 2 19.83 -7.83 1.33
N THR A 3 19.22 -7.86 0.16
CA THR A 3 18.06 -8.69 -0.13
C THR A 3 18.55 -10.13 -0.30
N TYR A 4 17.99 -11.04 0.50
CA TYR A 4 18.26 -12.47 0.41
C TYR A 4 17.54 -13.02 -0.83
N GLU A 5 18.29 -13.51 -1.81
CA GLU A 5 17.73 -14.18 -2.99
C GLU A 5 17.63 -15.68 -2.70
N ASP A 6 16.41 -16.17 -2.48
CA ASP A 6 16.10 -17.58 -2.46
C ASP A 6 15.44 -17.94 -3.82
N PRO A 7 16.05 -18.83 -4.64
CA PRO A 7 15.51 -19.23 -5.93
C PRO A 7 14.08 -19.77 -5.87
N LEU A 8 13.66 -20.34 -4.74
CA LEU A 8 12.31 -20.86 -4.53
C LEU A 8 11.31 -19.77 -4.13
N LEU A 9 11.79 -18.68 -3.52
CA LEU A 9 10.97 -17.55 -3.07
C LEU A 9 10.73 -16.52 -4.18
N GLY A 10 11.67 -16.43 -5.14
CA GLY A 10 11.60 -15.51 -6.27
C GLY A 10 11.97 -14.07 -5.92
N ASP A 11 11.55 -13.12 -6.77
CA ASP A 11 11.83 -11.70 -6.58
C ASP A 11 11.04 -11.12 -5.39
N VAL A 12 11.76 -10.77 -4.33
CA VAL A 12 11.20 -10.16 -3.10
C VAL A 12 11.42 -8.66 -3.01
N HIS A 13 11.94 -8.03 -4.06
CA HIS A 13 12.15 -6.59 -4.09
C HIS A 13 10.82 -5.84 -4.18
N VAL A 14 10.80 -4.64 -3.61
CA VAL A 14 9.62 -3.78 -3.61
C VAL A 14 9.72 -2.70 -4.67
N TYR A 15 8.69 -2.60 -5.51
CA TYR A 15 8.60 -1.71 -6.65
C TYR A 15 7.24 -1.01 -6.67
N PRO A 16 7.19 0.32 -6.45
CA PRO A 16 5.95 1.09 -6.51
C PRO A 16 5.23 0.98 -7.88
N ASP A 17 5.99 0.90 -8.96
CA ASP A 17 5.55 0.73 -10.35
C ASP A 17 5.03 -0.68 -10.65
N LYS A 18 5.34 -1.68 -9.81
CA LYS A 18 4.71 -3.02 -9.87
C LYS A 18 3.58 -3.19 -8.85
N GLY A 19 3.20 -2.11 -8.14
CA GLY A 19 2.12 -2.14 -7.15
C GLY A 19 2.46 -2.85 -5.84
N THR A 20 3.70 -3.30 -5.62
CA THR A 20 4.08 -4.06 -4.41
C THR A 20 4.28 -3.17 -3.18
N VAL A 21 3.88 -1.90 -3.24
CA VAL A 21 4.06 -0.90 -2.20
C VAL A 21 2.73 -0.24 -1.88
N ALA A 22 2.38 -0.24 -0.60
CA ALA A 22 1.26 0.52 -0.05
C ALA A 22 1.77 1.63 0.86
N PHE A 23 1.11 2.79 0.79
CA PHE A 23 1.33 3.92 1.68
C PHE A 23 0.22 3.92 2.72
N PHE A 24 0.57 3.97 4.00
CA PHE A 24 -0.42 3.87 5.06
C PHE A 24 -0.09 4.76 6.27
N ALA A 25 -1.12 5.15 7.00
CA ALA A 25 -0.99 5.74 8.33
C ALA A 25 -1.89 4.99 9.32
N GLY A 26 -1.32 4.02 10.03
CA GLY A 26 -2.06 3.12 10.92
C GLY A 26 -2.86 3.87 12.00
N LEU A 27 -2.28 4.92 12.60
CA LEU A 27 -2.96 5.76 13.61
C LEU A 27 -4.23 6.44 13.09
N HIS A 28 -4.27 6.75 11.80
CA HIS A 28 -5.39 7.42 11.16
C HIS A 28 -6.33 6.46 10.42
N GLY A 29 -5.89 5.22 10.18
CA GLY A 29 -6.72 4.16 9.58
C GLY A 29 -6.98 4.35 8.09
N TRP A 30 -6.10 5.06 7.38
CA TRP A 30 -6.14 5.17 5.92
C TRP A 30 -4.88 4.57 5.31
N ALA A 31 -5.03 4.02 4.11
CA ALA A 31 -3.94 3.52 3.30
C ALA A 31 -4.34 3.52 1.82
N PHE A 32 -3.36 3.56 0.94
CA PHE A 32 -3.56 3.47 -0.50
C PHE A 32 -2.38 2.80 -1.18
N THR A 33 -2.66 2.15 -2.29
CA THR A 33 -1.70 1.68 -3.28
C THR A 33 -1.74 2.61 -4.49
N LEU A 34 -0.76 2.52 -5.38
CA LEU A 34 -0.80 3.31 -6.62
C LEU A 34 -2.02 2.94 -7.49
N THR A 35 -2.49 1.69 -7.43
CA THR A 35 -3.62 1.19 -8.23
C THR A 35 -4.89 2.02 -8.02
N ASN A 36 -5.14 2.53 -6.81
CA ASN A 36 -6.26 3.42 -6.51
C ASN A 36 -6.24 4.68 -7.41
N PHE A 37 -5.06 5.32 -7.52
CA PHE A 37 -4.88 6.53 -8.31
C PHE A 37 -4.78 6.24 -9.80
N VAL A 38 -4.16 5.12 -10.17
CA VAL A 38 -4.05 4.65 -11.55
C VAL A 38 -5.43 4.50 -12.17
N LYS A 39 -6.36 3.77 -11.55
CA LYS A 39 -7.74 3.58 -12.08
C LYS A 39 -8.47 4.90 -12.31
N MET A 40 -8.35 5.81 -11.34
CA MET A 40 -8.96 7.14 -11.40
C MET A 40 -8.38 7.99 -12.55
N TYR A 41 -7.05 8.05 -12.67
CA TYR A 41 -6.38 8.89 -13.67
C TYR A 41 -6.34 8.26 -15.06
N ALA A 42 -6.23 6.93 -15.18
CA ALA A 42 -6.34 6.19 -16.43
C ALA A 42 -7.65 6.53 -17.14
N SER A 43 -8.76 6.42 -16.42
CA SER A 43 -10.10 6.77 -16.91
C SER A 43 -10.20 8.26 -17.30
N LYS A 44 -9.60 9.16 -16.50
CA LYS A 44 -9.66 10.61 -16.73
C LYS A 44 -8.82 11.08 -17.91
N PHE A 45 -7.64 10.48 -18.12
CA PHE A 45 -6.72 10.84 -19.20
C PHE A 45 -6.91 10.00 -20.45
N GLY A 46 -7.75 8.97 -20.42
CA GLY A 46 -7.94 8.03 -21.53
C GLY A 46 -6.66 7.24 -21.83
N VAL A 47 -5.93 6.84 -20.79
CA VAL A 47 -4.66 6.10 -20.89
C VAL A 47 -4.84 4.74 -20.23
N ASP A 48 -4.20 3.72 -20.77
CA ASP A 48 -4.14 2.38 -20.18
C ASP A 48 -3.59 2.40 -18.73
N GLU A 49 -4.14 1.55 -17.86
CA GLU A 49 -3.78 1.48 -16.44
C GLU A 49 -2.32 1.09 -16.23
N ALA A 50 -1.77 0.15 -17.00
CA ALA A 50 -0.37 -0.26 -16.85
C ALA A 50 0.58 0.88 -17.24
N LYS A 51 0.26 1.61 -18.32
CA LYS A 51 1.03 2.82 -18.71
C LYS A 51 0.92 3.93 -17.67
N MET A 52 -0.24 4.10 -17.05
CA MET A 52 -0.42 5.09 -15.99
C MET A 52 0.33 4.69 -14.71
N MET A 53 0.39 3.41 -14.38
CA MET A 53 1.18 2.87 -13.27
C MET A 53 2.67 3.22 -13.42
N GLU A 54 3.26 2.95 -14.58
CA GLU A 54 4.66 3.28 -14.88
C GLU A 54 4.93 4.79 -14.78
N ARG A 55 3.99 5.61 -15.26
CA ARG A 55 4.07 7.08 -15.19
C ARG A 55 4.00 7.62 -13.78
N LEU A 56 3.21 7.00 -12.90
CA LEU A 56 3.06 7.44 -11.52
C LEU A 56 4.18 6.90 -10.62
N GLY A 57 4.57 5.64 -10.79
CA GLY A 57 5.51 4.94 -9.93
C GLY A 57 6.98 5.09 -10.32
N GLY A 58 7.27 5.39 -11.58
CA GLY A 58 8.63 5.51 -12.10
C GLY A 58 9.23 6.91 -12.04
N GLU A 59 10.42 7.05 -12.64
CA GLU A 59 11.18 8.30 -12.82
C GLU A 59 10.57 9.20 -13.92
N ASN A 60 9.24 9.40 -13.87
CA ASN A 60 8.48 10.14 -14.85
C ASN A 60 8.00 11.48 -14.26
N PHE A 61 8.06 12.53 -15.08
CA PHE A 61 7.67 13.90 -14.71
C PHE A 61 6.52 14.36 -15.59
N PHE A 62 5.62 15.16 -15.01
CA PHE A 62 4.49 15.74 -15.71
C PHE A 62 4.59 17.26 -15.73
N GLY A 63 4.63 17.84 -16.92
CA GLY A 63 4.56 19.29 -17.11
C GLY A 63 3.10 19.76 -17.14
N PRO A 64 2.58 20.47 -16.12
CA PRO A 64 1.18 20.88 -16.10
C PRO A 64 0.83 21.87 -17.22
N ALA A 65 1.79 22.69 -17.66
CA ALA A 65 1.62 23.63 -18.76
C ALA A 65 1.57 22.91 -20.13
N THR A 66 2.45 21.94 -20.35
CA THR A 66 2.55 21.20 -21.62
C THR A 66 1.58 20.02 -21.69
N LYS A 67 1.06 19.58 -20.53
CA LYS A 67 0.29 18.33 -20.34
C LYS A 67 1.00 17.09 -20.88
N LYS A 68 2.33 17.11 -20.91
CA LYS A 68 3.16 16.03 -21.45
C LYS A 68 3.96 15.35 -20.34
N TRP A 69 4.15 14.04 -20.52
CA TRP A 69 5.04 13.22 -19.71
C TRP A 69 6.46 13.27 -20.28
N THR A 70 7.46 13.32 -19.41
CA THR A 70 8.88 13.27 -19.77
C THR A 70 9.64 12.45 -18.73
N SER A 71 10.59 11.63 -19.17
CA SER A 71 11.50 10.90 -18.27
C SER A 71 12.77 11.71 -17.97
N LYS A 72 12.93 12.88 -18.60
CA LYS A 72 14.01 13.83 -18.29
C LYS A 72 13.52 14.86 -17.29
N ASN A 73 14.26 15.01 -16.20
CA ASN A 73 14.07 16.14 -15.29
C ASN A 73 14.49 17.42 -16.02
N THR A 74 13.52 18.27 -16.35
CA THR A 74 13.75 19.56 -17.00
C THR A 74 14.29 20.63 -16.04
N GLY A 75 14.50 20.32 -14.76
CA GLY A 75 15.04 21.25 -13.75
C GLY A 75 14.10 22.42 -13.40
N SER A 76 12.99 22.57 -14.11
CA SER A 76 11.95 23.57 -13.86
C SER A 76 11.15 23.20 -12.61
N SER A 77 10.96 24.15 -11.69
CA SER A 77 10.16 24.00 -10.46
C SER A 77 8.70 23.56 -10.70
N THR A 78 8.21 23.70 -11.94
CA THR A 78 6.86 23.34 -12.38
C THR A 78 6.71 21.89 -12.82
N SER A 79 7.81 21.17 -13.13
CA SER A 79 7.78 19.78 -13.58
C SER A 79 8.08 18.86 -12.40
N LYS A 80 7.03 18.31 -11.80
CA LYS A 80 7.12 17.41 -10.64
C LYS A 80 7.00 15.96 -11.10
N ARG A 81 7.56 15.05 -10.30
CA ARG A 81 7.38 13.59 -10.47
C ARG A 81 5.89 13.25 -10.52
N GLY A 82 5.53 12.25 -11.31
CA GLY A 82 4.14 11.78 -11.46
C GLY A 82 3.46 11.54 -10.11
N PHE A 83 4.09 10.73 -9.26
CA PHE A 83 3.61 10.50 -7.90
C PHE A 83 3.36 11.78 -7.10
N VAL A 84 4.29 12.73 -7.14
CA VAL A 84 4.19 13.97 -6.37
C VAL A 84 3.01 14.79 -6.85
N GLN A 85 2.91 14.98 -8.17
CA GLN A 85 1.88 15.82 -8.76
C GLN A 85 0.47 15.24 -8.61
N PHE A 86 0.33 13.91 -8.75
CA PHE A 86 -0.98 13.27 -8.88
C PHE A 86 -1.44 12.50 -7.64
N CYS A 87 -0.52 12.10 -6.76
CA CYS A 87 -0.86 11.43 -5.50
C CYS A 87 -0.63 12.37 -4.31
N TYR A 88 0.59 12.88 -4.14
CA TYR A 88 0.96 13.64 -2.94
C TYR A 88 0.30 15.04 -2.86
N GLU A 89 0.26 15.81 -3.95
CA GLU A 89 -0.32 17.16 -3.92
C GLU A 89 -1.83 17.15 -3.62
N PRO A 90 -2.68 16.31 -4.27
CA PRO A 90 -4.09 16.20 -3.88
C PRO A 90 -4.27 15.76 -2.42
N PHE A 91 -3.46 14.80 -1.98
CA PHE A 91 -3.46 14.31 -0.61
C PHE A 91 -3.13 15.43 0.39
N LYS A 92 -2.06 16.18 0.14
CA LYS A 92 -1.64 17.35 0.94
C LYS A 92 -2.72 18.43 0.96
N GLN A 93 -3.34 18.70 -0.19
CA GLN A 93 -4.39 19.70 -0.30
C GLN A 93 -5.61 19.34 0.54
N ILE A 94 -6.09 18.10 0.47
CA ILE A 94 -7.24 17.62 1.27
C ILE A 94 -6.94 17.75 2.76
N ILE A 95 -5.79 17.25 3.22
CA ILE A 95 -5.39 17.36 4.63
C ILE A 95 -5.34 18.82 5.07
N ASN A 96 -4.71 19.70 4.29
CA ASN A 96 -4.61 21.11 4.64
C ASN A 96 -5.99 21.78 4.70
N THR A 97 -6.90 21.47 3.76
CA THR A 97 -8.26 22.03 3.81
C THR A 97 -9.07 21.51 4.99
N CYS A 98 -8.89 20.25 5.40
CA CYS A 98 -9.52 19.71 6.61
C CYS A 98 -8.97 20.34 7.89
N MET A 99 -7.64 20.52 7.97
CA MET A 99 -6.97 21.05 9.17
C MET A 99 -7.19 22.55 9.38
N ASN A 100 -7.48 23.30 8.31
CA ASN A 100 -7.78 24.73 8.36
C ASN A 100 -9.28 25.03 8.24
N ASP A 101 -10.14 24.02 8.37
CA ASP A 101 -11.61 24.11 8.33
C ASP A 101 -12.16 24.83 7.07
N GLN A 102 -11.46 24.71 5.94
CA GLN A 102 -11.85 25.26 4.63
C GLN A 102 -12.87 24.34 3.93
N LYS A 103 -14.02 24.16 4.57
CA LYS A 103 -15.11 23.27 4.13
C LYS A 103 -15.65 23.66 2.75
N ASP A 104 -15.69 24.95 2.44
CA ASP A 104 -16.06 25.52 1.14
C ASP A 104 -15.22 24.96 -0.02
N LYS A 105 -13.92 24.74 0.20
CA LYS A 105 -13.01 24.15 -0.78
C LYS A 105 -12.98 22.63 -0.73
N LEU A 106 -13.16 22.06 0.47
CA LEU A 106 -13.10 20.62 0.70
C LEU A 106 -14.21 19.88 -0.05
N TRP A 107 -15.47 20.30 0.09
CA TRP A 107 -16.60 19.55 -0.45
C TRP A 107 -16.59 19.41 -1.98
N PRO A 108 -16.29 20.46 -2.77
CA PRO A 108 -16.14 20.31 -4.22
C PRO A 108 -14.99 19.37 -4.63
N MET A 109 -13.91 19.30 -3.84
CA MET A 109 -12.82 18.36 -4.09
C MET A 109 -13.26 16.91 -3.84
N LEU A 110 -13.92 16.65 -2.71
CA LEU A 110 -14.42 15.31 -2.38
C LEU A 110 -15.46 14.83 -3.40
N GLN A 111 -16.33 15.71 -3.89
CA GLN A 111 -17.29 15.38 -4.93
C GLN A 111 -16.61 14.95 -6.23
N LYS A 112 -15.54 15.65 -6.66
CA LYS A 112 -14.76 15.28 -7.86
C LYS A 112 -14.04 13.93 -7.70
N LEU A 113 -13.72 13.55 -6.48
CA LEU A 113 -13.10 12.27 -6.14
C LEU A 113 -14.13 11.16 -5.90
N GLY A 114 -15.44 11.46 -5.99
CA GLY A 114 -16.51 10.50 -5.71
C GLY A 114 -16.65 10.12 -4.23
N VAL A 115 -16.11 10.94 -3.31
CA VAL A 115 -16.15 10.68 -1.87
C VAL A 115 -17.41 11.31 -1.27
N ALA A 116 -18.34 10.45 -0.85
CA ALA A 116 -19.57 10.87 -0.18
C ALA A 116 -19.43 10.78 1.34
N MET A 117 -19.70 11.90 2.03
CA MET A 117 -19.68 12.02 3.48
C MET A 117 -21.11 12.09 4.03
N LYS A 118 -21.37 11.47 5.18
CA LYS A 118 -22.65 11.58 5.90
C LYS A 118 -22.84 12.97 6.51
N SER A 119 -24.08 13.30 6.89
CA SER A 119 -24.40 14.65 7.41
C SER A 119 -23.68 14.97 8.72
N ASP A 120 -23.72 14.05 9.67
CA ASP A 120 -23.06 14.14 10.98
C ASP A 120 -21.54 14.25 10.86
N GLU A 121 -20.96 13.59 9.86
CA GLU A 121 -19.51 13.63 9.61
C GLU A 121 -19.04 14.98 9.05
N LYS A 122 -19.93 15.77 8.43
CA LYS A 122 -19.62 17.10 7.90
C LYS A 122 -19.48 18.15 8.99
N ASP A 123 -20.02 17.90 10.17
CA ASP A 123 -19.91 18.81 11.32
C ASP A 123 -18.56 18.71 12.03
N LEU A 124 -17.82 17.62 11.81
CA LEU A 124 -16.46 17.44 12.32
C LEU A 124 -15.53 18.57 11.84
N MET A 125 -14.46 18.80 12.61
CA MET A 125 -13.45 19.83 12.33
C MET A 125 -12.03 19.32 12.56
N GLY A 126 -11.06 20.02 11.97
CA GLY A 126 -9.63 19.75 12.11
C GLY A 126 -9.26 18.28 11.93
N LYS A 127 -8.57 17.71 12.93
CA LYS A 127 -8.04 16.34 12.89
C LYS A 127 -9.13 15.27 12.79
N ALA A 128 -10.30 15.49 13.41
CA ALA A 128 -11.41 14.53 13.36
C ALA A 128 -12.01 14.46 11.95
N LEU A 129 -12.21 15.62 11.32
CA LEU A 129 -12.67 15.71 9.94
C LEU A 129 -11.67 15.08 8.97
N MET A 130 -10.39 15.45 9.09
CA MET A 130 -9.31 14.87 8.28
C MET A 130 -9.31 13.34 8.37
N LYS A 131 -9.35 12.79 9.58
CA LYS A 131 -9.37 11.34 9.79
C LYS A 131 -10.57 10.70 9.08
N ARG A 132 -11.77 11.25 9.23
CA ARG A 132 -12.99 10.68 8.64
C ARG A 132 -13.01 10.75 7.12
N VAL A 133 -12.58 11.88 6.55
CA VAL A 133 -12.47 12.07 5.10
C VAL A 133 -11.48 11.07 4.51
N MET A 134 -10.30 10.93 5.10
CA MET A 134 -9.25 10.03 4.60
C MET A 134 -9.66 8.56 4.71
N GLN A 135 -10.35 8.16 5.78
CA GLN A 135 -10.88 6.80 5.93
C GLN A 135 -11.96 6.47 4.91
N THR A 136 -12.76 7.45 4.52
CA THR A 136 -13.84 7.27 3.53
C THR A 136 -13.27 7.24 2.10
N TRP A 137 -12.25 8.05 1.84
CA TRP A 137 -11.60 8.11 0.54
C TRP A 137 -10.64 6.93 0.28
N LEU A 138 -9.81 6.60 1.26
CA LEU A 138 -8.70 5.63 1.16
C LEU A 138 -8.68 4.70 2.39
N PRO A 139 -9.68 3.82 2.54
CA PRO A 139 -9.79 2.92 3.68
C PRO A 139 -8.60 1.94 3.75
N ALA A 140 -7.96 1.85 4.91
CA ALA A 140 -6.78 1.02 5.08
C ALA A 140 -7.04 -0.47 4.81
N SER A 141 -8.21 -0.96 5.20
CA SER A 141 -8.60 -2.36 5.00
C SER A 141 -8.60 -2.75 3.52
N SER A 142 -9.07 -1.88 2.63
CA SER A 142 -9.14 -2.16 1.20
C SER A 142 -7.76 -2.24 0.56
N ALA A 143 -6.87 -1.29 0.87
CA ALA A 143 -5.50 -1.32 0.36
C ALA A 143 -4.71 -2.52 0.90
N LEU A 144 -4.89 -2.88 2.17
CA LEU A 144 -4.23 -4.05 2.76
C LEU A 144 -4.75 -5.36 2.14
N LEU A 145 -6.07 -5.49 1.96
CA LEU A 145 -6.64 -6.67 1.30
C LEU A 145 -6.19 -6.79 -0.16
N GLU A 146 -6.11 -5.67 -0.88
CA GLU A 146 -5.58 -5.63 -2.25
C GLU A 146 -4.13 -6.17 -2.28
N MET A 147 -3.27 -5.68 -1.39
CA MET A 147 -1.89 -6.16 -1.26
C MET A 147 -1.81 -7.65 -0.95
N MET A 148 -2.66 -8.14 -0.03
CA MET A 148 -2.69 -9.56 0.34
C MET A 148 -3.11 -10.43 -0.85
N VAL A 149 -4.15 -10.04 -1.59
CA VAL A 149 -4.67 -10.83 -2.70
C VAL A 149 -3.71 -10.86 -3.89
N PHE A 150 -3.08 -9.73 -4.21
CA PHE A 150 -2.23 -9.64 -5.41
C PHE A 150 -0.80 -10.13 -5.20
N HIS A 151 -0.26 -10.00 -3.98
CA HIS A 151 1.17 -10.23 -3.74
C HIS A 151 1.47 -11.38 -2.78
N LEU A 152 0.49 -11.92 -2.04
CA LEU A 152 0.74 -13.13 -1.25
C LEU A 152 0.51 -14.39 -2.10
N PRO A 153 1.47 -15.32 -2.13
CA PRO A 153 1.27 -16.60 -2.78
C PRO A 153 0.19 -17.40 -2.06
N SER A 154 -0.53 -18.24 -2.81
CA SER A 154 -1.46 -19.19 -2.22
C SER A 154 -0.75 -20.09 -1.19
N PRO A 155 -1.43 -20.59 -0.15
CA PRO A 155 -0.83 -21.52 0.80
C PRO A 155 -0.16 -22.73 0.14
N ALA A 156 -0.75 -23.27 -0.94
CA ALA A 156 -0.18 -24.39 -1.69
C ALA A 156 1.15 -24.05 -2.38
N THR A 157 1.32 -22.80 -2.82
CA THR A 157 2.60 -22.30 -3.35
C THR A 157 3.57 -22.00 -2.22
N ALA A 158 3.11 -21.32 -1.17
CA ALA A 158 3.91 -20.87 -0.05
C ALA A 158 4.54 -22.02 0.74
N GLN A 159 3.77 -23.07 1.02
CA GLN A 159 4.24 -24.18 1.85
C GLN A 159 5.31 -25.03 1.16
N ARG A 160 5.37 -25.03 -0.18
CA ARG A 160 6.38 -25.81 -0.93
C ARG A 160 7.81 -25.41 -0.60
N TYR A 161 8.07 -24.11 -0.49
CA TYR A 161 9.40 -23.59 -0.19
C TYR A 161 9.58 -23.29 1.30
N ARG A 162 8.50 -23.20 2.09
CA ARG A 162 8.58 -22.97 3.54
C ARG A 162 8.82 -24.24 4.34
N VAL A 163 8.37 -25.41 3.86
CA VAL A 163 8.48 -26.68 4.60
C VAL A 163 9.92 -26.99 5.02
N GLU A 164 10.90 -26.72 4.15
CA GLU A 164 12.31 -27.00 4.42
C GLU A 164 12.89 -26.14 5.55
N ASN A 165 12.33 -24.95 5.76
CA ASN A 165 12.76 -23.99 6.77
C ASN A 165 11.93 -24.06 8.07
N LEU A 166 10.68 -24.51 8.01
CA LEU A 166 9.74 -24.48 9.13
C LEU A 166 9.48 -25.87 9.75
N TYR A 167 9.72 -26.96 9.02
CA TYR A 167 9.52 -28.31 9.51
C TYR A 167 10.82 -28.87 10.09
N GLU A 168 10.80 -29.27 11.36
CA GLU A 168 11.98 -29.80 12.06
C GLU A 168 12.17 -31.32 11.91
N GLY A 169 11.19 -32.01 11.32
CA GLY A 169 11.25 -33.45 11.08
C GLY A 169 11.93 -33.82 9.75
N PRO A 170 12.08 -35.13 9.46
CA PRO A 170 12.64 -35.61 8.21
C PRO A 170 11.81 -35.15 6.99
N LEU A 171 12.47 -34.57 5.98
CA LEU A 171 11.78 -34.00 4.80
C LEU A 171 11.21 -35.05 3.83
N ASP A 172 11.52 -36.31 4.06
CA ASP A 172 11.04 -37.50 3.35
C ASP A 172 9.84 -38.17 4.04
N ASP A 173 9.42 -37.67 5.21
CA ASP A 173 8.27 -38.22 5.91
C ASP A 173 6.91 -37.77 5.31
N ALA A 174 5.84 -38.46 5.73
CA ALA A 174 4.49 -38.19 5.26
C ALA A 174 3.98 -36.79 5.66
N TYR A 175 4.49 -36.21 6.76
CA TYR A 175 4.07 -34.91 7.26
C TYR A 175 4.70 -33.78 6.44
N ALA A 176 6.00 -33.85 6.14
CA ALA A 176 6.70 -32.93 5.25
C ALA A 176 6.05 -32.92 3.86
N SER A 177 5.72 -34.10 3.32
CA SER A 177 5.01 -34.21 2.04
C SER A 177 3.60 -33.60 2.07
N ALA A 178 2.86 -33.80 3.16
CA ALA A 178 1.53 -33.22 3.35
C ALA A 178 1.57 -31.69 3.50
N ILE A 179 2.55 -31.15 4.24
CA ILE A 179 2.78 -29.70 4.38
C ILE A 179 3.15 -29.12 3.01
N ARG A 180 4.09 -29.73 2.28
CA ARG A 180 4.55 -29.30 0.95
C ARG A 180 3.39 -29.21 -0.06
N THR A 181 2.43 -30.12 0.01
CA THR A 181 1.26 -30.17 -0.89
C THR A 181 0.04 -29.43 -0.36
N ALA A 182 0.13 -28.84 0.84
CA ALA A 182 -0.96 -28.13 1.52
C ALA A 182 -2.27 -28.95 1.59
N ILE A 183 -2.17 -30.27 1.81
CA ILE A 183 -3.34 -31.13 1.98
C ILE A 183 -3.99 -30.83 3.33
N LEU A 184 -5.27 -30.45 3.28
CA LEU A 184 -6.12 -29.97 4.39
C LEU A 184 -6.18 -30.91 5.62
N THR A 185 -5.73 -32.15 5.48
CA THR A 185 -5.83 -33.21 6.49
C THR A 185 -4.87 -33.03 7.69
N VAL A 186 -3.92 -32.08 7.67
CA VAL A 186 -2.97 -31.85 8.79
C VAL A 186 -3.24 -30.50 9.50
N LEU A 187 -4.51 -30.11 9.63
CA LEU A 187 -4.92 -28.94 10.42
C LEU A 187 -4.68 -29.11 11.95
N LEU A 188 -4.35 -30.31 12.42
CA LEU A 188 -4.09 -30.59 13.84
C LEU A 188 -2.64 -30.35 14.28
N CYS A 189 -1.67 -30.27 13.36
CA CYS A 189 -0.25 -30.12 13.74
C CYS A 189 0.20 -28.66 13.94
N SER A 190 -0.68 -27.67 13.75
CA SER A 190 -0.38 -26.26 14.08
C SER A 190 -0.46 -25.97 15.58
N SER A 191 -1.07 -26.85 16.39
CA SER A 191 -1.20 -26.63 17.84
C SER A 191 0.13 -26.70 18.60
N LYS A 192 1.12 -27.46 18.12
CA LYS A 192 2.49 -27.47 18.69
C LYS A 192 3.40 -26.38 18.15
N ILE A 193 3.22 -25.95 16.90
CA ILE A 193 3.97 -24.83 16.31
C ILE A 193 3.55 -23.48 16.95
N PHE A 194 2.29 -23.36 17.36
CA PHE A 194 1.79 -22.13 18.01
C PHE A 194 2.33 -21.92 19.43
N GLN A 195 2.75 -22.97 20.14
CA GLN A 195 3.28 -22.83 21.51
C GLN A 195 4.71 -22.28 21.55
N HIS A 196 5.48 -22.31 20.45
CA HIS A 196 6.81 -21.72 20.40
C HIS A 196 6.84 -20.30 19.81
N LEU A 197 5.85 -19.90 19.02
CA LEU A 197 5.79 -18.55 18.44
C LEU A 197 5.28 -17.45 19.40
N THR A 198 4.71 -17.80 20.56
CA THR A 198 4.31 -16.81 21.60
C THR A 198 5.48 -16.23 22.39
N ARG A 199 6.73 -16.43 21.95
CA ARG A 199 7.93 -15.88 22.60
C ARG A 199 8.78 -14.96 21.73
N VAL A 200 8.32 -14.61 20.53
CA VAL A 200 8.98 -13.60 19.69
C VAL A 200 8.03 -12.44 19.44
N ASP A 201 7.69 -11.74 20.52
CA ASP A 201 7.29 -10.34 20.43
C ASP A 201 8.49 -9.55 19.89
N SER A 202 8.54 -9.33 18.57
CA SER A 202 9.11 -8.14 17.90
C SER A 202 9.15 -8.33 16.39
N LEU A 203 8.17 -7.72 15.71
CA LEU A 203 8.40 -6.73 14.66
C LEU A 203 9.36 -7.09 13.48
N LEU A 204 8.80 -7.36 12.30
CA LEU A 204 9.27 -6.70 11.07
C LEU A 204 8.13 -6.53 10.05
N LEU A 205 7.18 -5.68 10.43
CA LEU A 205 6.30 -4.98 9.50
C LEU A 205 7.00 -3.63 9.27
N VAL A 206 7.50 -3.36 8.06
CA VAL A 206 8.12 -2.06 7.75
C VAL A 206 7.03 -1.00 7.78
N VAL A 207 6.81 -0.47 8.98
CA VAL A 207 5.95 0.67 9.29
C VAL A 207 6.84 1.89 9.34
N CYS A 208 6.62 2.81 8.42
CA CYS A 208 7.20 4.15 8.46
C CYS A 208 6.75 4.83 9.78
N SER A 209 7.70 5.14 10.66
CA SER A 209 7.47 5.75 11.97
C SER A 209 7.09 7.24 11.86
N PRO A 210 6.08 7.74 12.59
CA PRO A 210 5.92 9.17 12.85
C PRO A 210 6.38 9.50 14.28
N GLY A 211 7.43 10.31 14.43
CA GLY A 211 7.95 10.69 15.75
C GLY A 211 8.92 11.87 15.78
N ARG A 212 8.36 13.08 15.63
CA ARG A 212 8.64 14.36 16.35
C ARG A 212 10.09 14.75 16.78
N SER A 213 10.42 15.98 16.37
CA SER A 213 11.47 16.94 16.75
C SER A 213 12.15 16.85 18.12
N GLN A 214 13.48 17.06 18.16
CA GLN A 214 14.18 17.95 19.11
C GLN A 214 15.39 18.64 18.45
N LEU A 215 15.60 19.88 18.88
CA LEU A 215 16.73 20.77 18.58
C LEU A 215 18.07 20.19 19.08
N VAL A 216 19.15 20.35 18.31
CA VAL A 216 20.24 21.33 18.49
C VAL A 216 20.82 21.62 17.10
#